data_AF-A0A7R9IT43-F1
#
_entry.id   AF-A0A7R9IT43-F1
#
_cell.length_a   1.000
_cell.length_b   1.000
_cell.length_c   1.000
_cell.angle_alpha   90.00
_cell.angle_beta   90.00
_cell.angle_gamma   90.00
#
_symmetry.space_group_name_H-M   'P 1'
#
loop_
_entity.id
_entity.type
_entity.pdbx_description
1 polymer ?
#
loop_
_entity_poly.entity_id
_entity_poly.type
_entity_poly.pdbx_seq_one_letter_code
_entity_poly.pdbx_strand_id
1 'polypeptide(L)'
;MSFEQLLQLKEELGTKVYNEAIFGASSMNDNNFKRANKNRPREMSSKVPVSPLCEVVPVKKVVPRDPRFDTLCGAFNEKAFKSSYSFLSKVKQQELKQLKEDLKAEKNSIRKEKIRYLIQRLENQEREVERLEHKEQKKQEARAMQIQLLREGKRPQFQKPVEKRLLELVEQYKELKKNGKLKKHIEKHRKKVMLKDKKKMREHNQIVLGES
;
A
#
# COMPACT_ATOMS: atom_id res chain seq x y z
N MET A 1 58.33 -21.82 63.31
CA MET A 1 59.50 -21.00 62.96
C MET A 1 59.56 -19.82 63.91
N SER A 2 60.75 -19.49 64.43
CA SER A 2 60.94 -18.23 65.18
C SER A 2 60.89 -17.04 64.22
N PHE A 3 60.63 -15.83 64.74
CA PHE A 3 60.56 -14.62 63.93
C PHE A 3 61.85 -14.36 63.14
N GLU A 4 62.99 -14.63 63.77
CA GLU A 4 64.30 -14.50 63.14
C GLU A 4 64.45 -15.42 61.92
N GLN A 5 63.97 -16.66 62.02
CA GLN A 5 63.97 -17.60 60.90
C GLN A 5 63.07 -17.12 59.75
N LEU A 6 61.93 -16.49 60.04
CA LEU A 6 61.07 -15.94 59.00
C LEU A 6 61.71 -14.74 58.29
N LEU A 7 62.48 -13.93 59.03
CA LEU A 7 63.20 -12.79 58.46
C LEU A 7 64.33 -13.26 57.55
N GLN A 8 65.15 -14.20 58.01
CA GLN A 8 66.20 -14.83 57.20
C GLN A 8 65.61 -15.46 55.93
N LEU A 9 64.52 -16.22 56.07
CA LEU A 9 63.84 -16.85 54.92
C LEU A 9 63.30 -15.80 53.93
N LYS A 10 62.77 -14.67 54.41
CA LYS A 10 62.28 -13.58 53.56
C LYS A 10 63.43 -12.86 52.83
N GLU A 11 64.59 -12.71 53.48
CA GLU A 11 65.79 -12.14 52.87
C GLU A 11 66.37 -13.08 51.81
N GLU A 12 66.40 -14.39 52.06
CA GLU A 12 66.89 -15.40 51.12
C GLU A 12 65.97 -15.59 49.89
N LEU A 13 64.67 -15.78 50.10
CA LEU A 13 63.71 -16.06 49.01
C LEU A 13 63.22 -14.81 48.28
N GLY A 14 63.32 -13.64 48.93
CA GLY A 14 62.82 -12.36 48.43
C GLY A 14 61.33 -12.10 48.71
N THR A 15 60.97 -10.83 48.87
CA THR A 15 59.66 -10.40 49.40
C THR A 15 58.45 -10.84 48.56
N LYS A 16 58.55 -10.84 47.23
CA LYS A 16 57.43 -11.22 46.36
C LYS A 16 57.09 -12.70 46.48
N VAL A 17 58.10 -13.57 46.38
CA VAL A 17 57.91 -15.03 46.47
C VAL A 17 57.50 -15.43 47.89
N TYR A 18 58.13 -14.83 48.91
CA TYR A 18 57.73 -15.02 50.31
C TYR A 18 56.26 -14.65 50.54
N ASN A 19 55.83 -13.46 50.09
CA ASN A 19 54.45 -13.02 50.28
C ASN A 19 53.46 -13.88 49.49
N GLU A 20 53.79 -14.31 48.28
CA GLU A 20 52.94 -15.19 47.49
C GLU A 20 52.81 -16.59 48.12
N ALA A 21 53.90 -17.13 48.68
CA ALA A 21 53.87 -18.42 49.38
C ALA A 21 53.09 -18.35 50.72
N ILE A 22 53.21 -17.26 51.47
CA ILE A 22 52.56 -17.10 52.78
C ILE A 22 51.11 -16.66 52.66
N PHE A 23 50.81 -15.68 51.79
CA PHE A 23 49.49 -15.06 51.68
C PHE A 23 48.69 -15.53 50.45
N GLY A 24 49.31 -16.27 49.52
CA GLY A 24 48.71 -16.69 48.25
C GLY A 24 48.72 -15.59 47.18
N ALA A 25 48.52 -15.98 45.92
CA ALA A 25 48.41 -15.04 44.80
C ALA A 25 47.11 -14.22 44.91
N SER A 26 47.22 -12.91 45.17
CA SER A 26 46.04 -12.03 45.28
C SER A 26 45.55 -11.59 43.89
N SER A 27 44.40 -12.10 43.43
CA SER A 27 43.72 -11.59 42.24
C SER A 27 42.96 -10.30 42.56
N MET A 28 43.65 -9.18 42.65
CA MET A 28 43.00 -7.88 42.83
C MET A 28 42.37 -7.40 41.51
N ASN A 29 41.07 -7.65 41.30
CA ASN A 29 40.26 -6.93 40.31
C ASN A 29 38.74 -6.99 40.58
N ASP A 30 38.32 -6.90 41.84
CA ASP A 30 36.89 -6.76 42.19
C ASP A 30 36.51 -5.29 42.40
N ASN A 31 36.48 -4.50 41.31
CA ASN A 31 35.92 -3.14 41.33
C ASN A 31 34.39 -3.17 41.27
N ASN A 32 33.76 -3.85 42.23
CA ASN A 32 32.32 -3.98 42.33
C ASN A 32 31.76 -2.90 43.28
N PHE A 33 31.60 -1.66 42.79
CA PHE A 33 30.98 -0.57 43.55
C PHE A 33 29.47 -0.84 43.74
N LYS A 34 29.13 -1.59 44.79
CA LYS A 34 27.75 -1.84 45.22
C LYS A 34 27.27 -0.69 46.11
N ARG A 35 25.97 -0.39 46.06
CA ARG A 35 25.36 0.57 46.99
C ARG A 35 25.33 -0.02 48.39
N ALA A 36 25.65 0.78 49.41
CA ALA A 36 25.55 0.37 50.81
C ALA A 36 24.08 0.26 51.30
N ASN A 37 23.18 1.09 50.75
CA ASN A 37 21.74 1.06 51.03
C ASN A 37 20.95 1.47 49.77
N LYS A 38 19.71 1.02 49.65
CA LYS A 38 18.82 1.21 48.50
C LYS A 38 18.51 2.69 48.20
N ASN A 39 18.53 3.54 49.22
CA ASN A 39 18.26 4.98 49.11
C ASN A 39 19.51 5.84 48.84
N ARG A 40 20.69 5.23 48.68
CA ARG A 40 21.94 5.95 48.32
C ARG A 40 22.20 5.83 46.80
N PRO A 41 22.70 6.87 46.13
CA PRO A 41 23.12 6.76 44.73
C PRO A 41 24.26 5.73 44.56
N ARG A 42 24.35 5.13 43.36
CA ARG A 42 25.47 4.23 43.01
C ARG A 42 26.61 5.08 42.45
N GLU A 43 27.81 4.80 42.92
CA GLU A 43 29.01 5.28 42.26
C GLU A 43 29.22 4.49 40.96
N MET A 44 29.36 5.19 39.84
CA MET A 44 29.64 4.60 38.53
C MET A 44 30.83 5.32 37.90
N SER A 45 31.64 4.59 37.14
CA SER A 45 32.77 5.19 36.42
C SER A 45 32.27 6.10 35.30
N SER A 46 32.87 7.28 35.19
CA SER A 46 32.59 8.26 34.12
C SER A 46 32.93 7.74 32.72
N LYS A 47 33.69 6.64 32.62
CA LYS A 47 34.04 5.98 31.35
C LYS A 47 32.93 5.07 30.82
N VAL A 48 31.88 4.80 31.61
CA VAL A 48 30.75 3.96 31.17
C VAL A 48 29.78 4.83 30.38
N PRO A 49 29.57 4.57 29.08
CA PRO A 49 28.59 5.31 28.30
C PRO A 49 27.18 5.03 28.81
N VAL A 50 26.33 6.06 28.83
CA VAL A 50 24.91 5.90 29.14
C VAL A 50 24.25 5.11 28.00
N SER A 51 23.33 4.20 28.33
CA SER A 51 22.55 3.50 27.31
C SER A 51 21.77 4.51 26.45
N PRO A 52 21.89 4.48 25.11
CA PRO A 52 21.12 5.37 24.24
C PRO A 52 19.62 5.03 24.21
N LEU A 53 19.22 3.91 24.79
CA LEU A 53 17.84 3.43 24.83
C LEU A 53 17.09 4.09 26.00
N CYS A 54 16.51 5.26 25.76
CA CYS A 54 15.39 5.72 26.59
C CYS A 54 14.14 4.93 26.20
N GLU A 55 13.51 4.25 27.16
CA GLU A 55 12.23 3.58 26.94
C GLU A 55 11.14 4.63 26.78
N VAL A 56 10.87 5.03 25.53
CA VAL A 56 9.79 5.98 25.21
C VAL A 56 8.47 5.24 25.38
N VAL A 57 7.84 5.39 26.56
CA VAL A 57 6.50 4.86 26.82
C VAL A 57 5.52 5.57 25.88
N PRO A 58 4.88 4.86 24.93
CA PRO A 58 3.95 5.50 24.01
C PRO A 58 2.68 5.91 24.77
N VAL A 59 2.50 7.21 24.97
CA VAL A 59 1.26 7.77 25.52
C VAL A 59 0.15 7.57 24.50
N LYS A 60 -1.00 7.01 24.92
CA LYS A 60 -2.19 6.89 24.08
C LYS A 60 -2.67 8.29 23.70
N LYS A 61 -2.40 8.69 22.45
CA LYS A 61 -2.91 9.95 21.89
C LYS A 61 -4.40 9.81 21.60
N VAL A 62 -5.21 10.71 22.15
CA VAL A 62 -6.63 10.81 21.79
C VAL A 62 -6.69 11.47 20.41
N VAL A 63 -7.02 10.69 19.39
CA VAL A 63 -7.23 11.19 18.02
C VAL A 63 -8.71 11.53 17.87
N PRO A 64 -9.09 12.78 17.50
CA PRO A 64 -10.48 13.11 17.22
C PRO A 64 -10.96 12.26 16.04
N ARG A 65 -12.09 11.57 16.22
CA ARG A 65 -12.69 10.74 15.18
C ARG A 65 -13.77 11.54 14.45
N ASP A 66 -13.65 11.65 13.14
CA ASP A 66 -14.71 12.19 12.29
C ASP A 66 -15.56 11.01 11.80
N PRO A 67 -16.84 10.90 12.17
CA PRO A 67 -17.68 9.77 11.79
C PRO A 67 -17.83 9.60 10.27
N ARG A 68 -17.56 10.64 9.47
CA ARG A 68 -17.56 10.55 8.01
C ARG A 68 -16.36 9.76 7.48
N PHE A 69 -15.27 9.74 8.24
CA PHE A 69 -13.99 9.15 7.86
C PHE A 69 -13.53 8.05 8.83
N ASP A 70 -14.34 7.74 9.85
CA ASP A 70 -14.06 6.68 10.81
C ASP A 70 -14.33 5.31 10.18
N THR A 71 -13.36 4.41 10.29
CA THR A 71 -13.45 3.05 9.76
C THR A 71 -14.53 2.22 10.45
N LEU A 72 -14.92 2.61 11.68
CA LEU A 72 -15.97 1.95 12.44
C LEU A 72 -17.39 2.31 11.98
N CYS A 73 -17.57 3.41 11.25
CA CYS A 73 -18.88 3.89 10.81
C CYS A 73 -19.46 3.13 9.60
N GLY A 74 -18.76 2.10 9.11
CA GLY A 74 -19.23 1.21 8.05
C GLY A 74 -18.58 1.45 6.69
N ALA A 75 -18.88 0.57 5.73
CA ALA A 75 -18.34 0.63 4.38
C ALA A 75 -19.27 1.36 3.41
N PHE A 76 -18.69 1.96 2.36
CA PHE A 76 -19.44 2.62 1.30
C PHE A 76 -20.38 1.65 0.57
N ASN A 77 -21.68 1.98 0.54
CA ASN A 77 -22.68 1.23 -0.20
C ASN A 77 -23.09 1.99 -1.48
N GLU A 78 -22.56 1.56 -2.61
CA GLU A 78 -22.80 2.16 -3.93
C GLU A 78 -24.28 2.26 -4.29
N LYS A 79 -25.10 1.25 -3.97
CA LYS A 79 -26.52 1.21 -4.35
C LYS A 79 -27.33 2.22 -3.55
N ALA A 80 -27.11 2.24 -2.22
CA ALA A 80 -27.78 3.20 -1.34
C ALA A 80 -27.38 4.63 -1.73
N PHE A 81 -26.09 4.87 -1.99
CA PHE A 81 -25.60 6.16 -2.44
C PHE A 81 -26.24 6.61 -3.76
N LYS A 82 -26.27 5.74 -4.78
CA LYS A 82 -26.92 6.03 -6.07
C LYS A 82 -28.40 6.38 -5.90
N SER A 83 -29.10 5.71 -5.00
CA SER A 83 -30.52 5.99 -4.72
C SER A 83 -30.70 7.33 -4.00
N SER A 84 -30.01 7.53 -2.87
CA SER A 84 -30.11 8.74 -2.05
C SER A 84 -29.67 10.00 -2.78
N TYR A 85 -28.68 9.89 -3.67
CA TYR A 85 -28.11 11.01 -4.43
C TYR A 85 -28.44 10.95 -5.92
N SER A 86 -29.55 10.32 -6.29
CA SER A 86 -29.99 10.19 -7.69
C SER A 86 -30.15 11.55 -8.40
N PHE A 87 -30.50 12.60 -7.67
CA PHE A 87 -30.64 13.97 -8.19
C PHE A 87 -29.34 14.56 -8.78
N LEU A 88 -28.16 14.07 -8.36
CA LEU A 88 -26.88 14.55 -8.87
C LEU A 88 -26.71 14.33 -10.37
N SER A 89 -27.41 13.34 -10.95
CA SER A 89 -27.46 13.12 -12.40
C SER A 89 -27.95 14.37 -13.13
N LYS A 90 -29.08 14.93 -12.69
CA LYS A 90 -29.68 16.14 -13.27
C LYS A 90 -28.80 17.37 -13.10
N VAL A 91 -28.19 17.51 -11.92
CA VAL A 91 -27.27 18.63 -11.62
C VAL A 91 -26.06 18.59 -12.57
N LYS A 92 -25.42 17.43 -12.72
CA LYS A 92 -24.27 17.27 -13.64
C LYS A 92 -24.63 17.56 -15.09
N GLN A 93 -25.83 17.16 -15.54
CA GLN A 93 -26.29 17.48 -16.89
C GLN A 93 -26.52 18.97 -17.10
N GLN A 94 -27.02 19.69 -16.09
CA GLN A 94 -27.15 21.14 -16.12
C GLN A 94 -25.77 21.83 -16.12
N GLU A 95 -24.84 21.38 -15.28
CA GLU A 95 -23.45 21.88 -15.26
C GLU A 95 -22.76 21.68 -16.62
N LEU A 96 -22.94 20.50 -17.25
CA LEU A 96 -22.41 20.25 -18.59
C LEU A 96 -22.97 21.20 -19.66
N LYS A 97 -24.26 21.55 -19.57
CA LYS A 97 -24.88 22.53 -20.46
C LYS A 97 -24.30 23.93 -20.24
N GLN A 98 -24.20 24.36 -18.98
CA GLN A 98 -23.61 25.65 -18.60
C GLN A 98 -22.15 25.75 -19.07
N LEU A 99 -21.33 24.73 -18.83
CA LEU A 99 -19.94 24.73 -19.30
C LEU A 99 -19.83 24.82 -20.83
N LYS A 100 -20.76 24.22 -21.58
CA LYS A 100 -20.81 24.32 -23.04
C LYS A 100 -21.20 25.72 -23.51
N GLU A 101 -22.04 26.42 -22.77
CA GLU A 101 -22.39 27.83 -23.02
C GLU A 101 -21.22 28.76 -22.68
N ASP A 102 -20.60 28.57 -21.51
CA ASP A 102 -19.40 29.28 -21.08
C ASP A 102 -18.27 29.13 -22.10
N LEU A 103 -18.07 27.92 -22.64
CA LEU A 103 -17.05 27.67 -23.65
C LEU A 103 -17.24 28.50 -24.93
N LYS A 104 -18.50 28.80 -25.29
CA LYS A 104 -18.84 29.62 -26.45
C LYS A 104 -18.65 31.11 -26.15
N ALA A 105 -19.00 31.55 -24.95
CA ALA A 105 -18.89 32.96 -24.53
C ALA A 105 -17.44 33.37 -24.22
N GLU A 106 -16.62 32.44 -23.72
CA GLU A 106 -15.28 32.71 -23.22
C GLU A 106 -14.29 33.05 -24.35
N LYS A 107 -13.61 34.20 -24.18
CA LYS A 107 -12.62 34.71 -25.14
C LYS A 107 -11.18 34.37 -24.71
N ASN A 108 -10.92 34.23 -23.41
CA ASN A 108 -9.58 33.94 -22.92
C ASN A 108 -9.16 32.50 -23.25
N SER A 109 -8.07 32.34 -24.00
CA SER A 109 -7.58 31.02 -24.45
C SER A 109 -7.31 30.05 -23.30
N ILE A 110 -6.67 30.52 -22.22
CA ILE A 110 -6.30 29.68 -21.07
C ILE A 110 -7.55 29.17 -20.36
N ARG A 111 -8.53 30.05 -20.15
CA ARG A 111 -9.80 29.68 -19.50
C ARG A 111 -10.62 28.75 -20.39
N LYS A 112 -10.61 28.98 -21.71
CA LYS A 112 -11.26 28.12 -22.69
C LYS A 112 -10.70 26.70 -22.69
N GLU A 113 -9.39 26.53 -22.57
CA GLU A 113 -8.76 25.21 -22.42
C GLU A 113 -9.18 24.50 -21.14
N LYS A 114 -9.22 25.22 -20.01
CA LYS A 114 -9.71 24.67 -18.74
C LYS A 114 -11.16 24.19 -18.86
N ILE A 115 -12.03 24.99 -19.48
CA ILE A 115 -13.44 24.61 -19.69
C ILE A 115 -13.54 23.38 -20.60
N ARG A 116 -12.80 23.32 -21.72
CA ARG A 116 -12.76 22.12 -22.59
C ARG A 116 -12.34 20.86 -21.83
N TYR A 117 -11.30 20.97 -21.01
CA TYR A 117 -10.82 19.86 -20.20
C TYR A 117 -11.88 19.38 -19.19
N LEU A 118 -12.57 20.32 -18.52
CA LEU A 118 -13.65 19.99 -17.58
C LEU A 118 -14.82 19.28 -18.27
N ILE A 119 -15.26 19.78 -19.43
CA ILE A 119 -16.31 19.13 -20.23
C ILE A 119 -15.89 17.70 -20.58
N GLN A 120 -14.69 17.53 -21.13
CA GLN A 120 -14.18 16.21 -21.49
C GLN A 120 -14.13 15.27 -20.29
N ARG A 121 -13.72 15.75 -19.12
CA ARG A 121 -13.68 14.96 -17.88
C ARG A 121 -15.08 14.51 -17.46
N LEU A 122 -16.06 15.41 -17.46
CA LEU A 122 -17.43 15.09 -17.08
C LEU A 122 -18.09 14.12 -18.08
N GLU A 123 -17.92 14.34 -19.38
CA GLU A 123 -18.42 13.41 -20.42
C GLU A 123 -17.75 12.03 -20.34
N ASN A 124 -16.48 11.95 -19.94
CA ASN A 124 -15.82 10.67 -19.68
C ASN A 124 -16.43 9.97 -18.46
N GLN A 125 -16.69 10.71 -17.38
CA GLN A 125 -17.29 10.15 -16.17
C GLN A 125 -18.71 9.63 -16.44
N GLU A 126 -19.53 10.39 -17.18
CA GLU A 126 -20.89 9.98 -17.55
C GLU A 126 -20.87 8.69 -18.38
N ARG A 127 -20.01 8.62 -19.42
CA ARG A 127 -19.84 7.39 -20.22
C ARG A 127 -19.37 6.18 -19.41
N GLU A 128 -18.49 6.38 -18.44
CA GLU A 128 -18.05 5.28 -17.58
C GLU A 128 -19.18 4.81 -16.66
N VAL A 129 -20.00 5.73 -16.13
CA VAL A 129 -21.21 5.40 -15.34
C VAL A 129 -22.19 4.60 -16.18
N GLU A 130 -22.54 5.07 -17.38
CA GLU A 130 -23.43 4.35 -18.30
C GLU A 130 -22.91 2.95 -18.63
N ARG A 131 -21.60 2.80 -18.88
CA ARG A 131 -20.99 1.49 -19.13
C ARG A 131 -21.13 0.55 -17.93
N LEU A 132 -20.94 1.05 -16.71
CA LEU A 132 -21.09 0.26 -15.50
C LEU A 132 -22.54 -0.13 -15.28
N GLU A 133 -23.49 0.78 -15.47
CA GLU A 133 -24.93 0.53 -15.35
C GLU A 133 -25.40 -0.51 -16.36
N HIS A 134 -25.01 -0.40 -17.64
CA HIS A 134 -25.32 -1.40 -18.66
C HIS A 134 -24.76 -2.78 -18.31
N LYS A 135 -23.55 -2.84 -17.72
CA LYS A 135 -22.96 -4.09 -17.23
C LYS A 135 -23.73 -4.66 -16.03
N GLU A 136 -24.21 -3.82 -15.13
CA GLU A 136 -25.05 -4.23 -14.01
C GLU A 136 -26.41 -4.75 -14.48
N GLN A 137 -27.06 -4.05 -15.43
CA GLN A 137 -28.34 -4.46 -16.02
C GLN A 137 -28.25 -5.84 -16.64
N LYS A 138 -27.25 -6.10 -17.50
CA LYS A 138 -27.02 -7.44 -18.09
C LYS A 138 -26.84 -8.55 -17.06
N LYS A 139 -26.16 -8.25 -15.94
CA LYS A 139 -26.00 -9.20 -14.84
C LYS A 139 -27.34 -9.47 -14.16
N GLN A 140 -28.15 -8.43 -13.96
CA GLN A 140 -29.47 -8.55 -13.36
C GLN A 140 -30.41 -9.36 -14.27
N GLU A 141 -30.42 -9.09 -15.58
CA GLU A 141 -31.17 -9.85 -16.58
C GLU A 141 -30.77 -11.32 -16.60
N ALA A 142 -29.46 -11.61 -16.66
CA ALA A 142 -28.96 -12.98 -16.62
C ALA A 142 -29.39 -13.70 -15.32
N ARG A 143 -29.35 -13.00 -14.18
CA ARG A 143 -29.82 -13.54 -12.90
C ARG A 143 -31.32 -13.77 -12.90
N ALA A 144 -32.11 -12.86 -13.46
CA ALA A 144 -33.56 -12.99 -13.57
C ALA A 144 -33.95 -14.20 -14.42
N MET A 145 -33.29 -14.40 -15.57
CA MET A 145 -33.47 -15.58 -16.43
C MET A 145 -33.13 -16.88 -15.69
N GLN A 146 -32.05 -16.90 -14.90
CA GLN A 146 -31.70 -18.07 -14.08
C GLN A 146 -32.75 -18.38 -13.01
N ILE A 147 -33.29 -17.34 -12.36
CA ILE A 147 -34.37 -17.49 -11.38
C ILE A 147 -35.63 -18.04 -12.05
N GLN A 148 -35.96 -17.58 -13.26
CA GLN A 148 -37.10 -18.10 -14.02
C GLN A 148 -36.94 -19.59 -14.35
N LEU A 149 -35.77 -20.02 -14.86
CA LEU A 149 -35.49 -21.44 -15.11
C LEU A 149 -35.62 -22.30 -13.85
N LEU A 150 -35.12 -21.79 -12.71
CA LEU A 150 -35.27 -22.46 -11.42
C LEU A 150 -36.74 -22.58 -11.01
N ARG A 151 -37.56 -21.54 -11.22
CA ARG A 151 -39.00 -21.58 -10.95
C ARG A 151 -39.73 -22.60 -11.82
N GLU A 152 -39.28 -22.78 -13.05
CA GLU A 152 -39.78 -23.82 -13.97
C GLU A 152 -39.28 -25.24 -13.60
N GLY A 153 -38.40 -25.38 -12.59
CA GLY A 153 -37.79 -26.65 -12.21
C GLY A 153 -36.63 -27.10 -13.10
N LYS A 154 -36.19 -26.25 -14.05
CA LYS A 154 -35.04 -26.51 -14.92
C LYS A 154 -33.74 -26.13 -14.21
N ARG A 155 -32.65 -26.85 -14.50
CA ARG A 155 -31.33 -26.54 -13.96
C ARG A 155 -30.79 -25.25 -14.61
N PRO A 156 -30.42 -24.21 -13.83
CA PRO A 156 -29.89 -22.97 -14.38
C PRO A 156 -28.50 -23.19 -14.97
N GLN A 157 -28.26 -22.67 -16.17
CA GLN A 157 -26.98 -22.78 -16.85
C GLN A 157 -26.12 -21.53 -16.59
N PHE A 158 -24.91 -21.74 -16.06
CA PHE A 158 -23.92 -20.69 -15.84
C PHE A 158 -22.89 -20.71 -16.96
N GLN A 159 -22.76 -19.59 -17.68
CA GLN A 159 -21.72 -19.44 -18.69
C GLN A 159 -20.33 -19.44 -18.05
N LYS A 160 -19.38 -20.12 -18.69
CA LYS A 160 -17.98 -20.12 -18.27
C LYS A 160 -17.38 -18.71 -18.43
N PRO A 161 -16.35 -18.33 -17.64
CA PRO A 161 -15.72 -17.02 -17.78
C PRO A 161 -15.19 -16.73 -19.18
N VAL A 162 -14.69 -17.74 -19.89
CA VAL A 162 -14.19 -17.61 -21.27
C VAL A 162 -15.31 -17.29 -22.25
N GLU A 163 -16.45 -17.98 -22.14
CA GLU A 163 -17.64 -17.74 -22.95
C GLU A 163 -18.18 -16.31 -22.75
N LYS A 164 -18.24 -15.85 -21.49
CA LYS A 164 -18.63 -14.47 -21.17
C LYS A 164 -17.73 -13.43 -21.84
N ARG A 165 -16.41 -13.65 -21.82
CA ARG A 165 -15.46 -12.75 -22.50
C ARG A 165 -15.64 -12.76 -24.01
N LEU A 166 -15.90 -13.93 -24.61
CA LEU A 166 -16.16 -14.03 -26.04
C LEU A 166 -17.43 -13.29 -26.44
N LEU A 167 -18.51 -13.45 -25.68
CA LEU A 167 -19.76 -12.72 -25.91
C LEU A 167 -19.57 -11.21 -25.80
N GLU A 168 -18.86 -10.74 -24.76
CA GLU A 168 -18.51 -9.33 -24.59
C GLU A 168 -17.67 -8.81 -25.76
N LEU A 169 -16.70 -9.59 -26.25
CA LEU A 169 -15.87 -9.22 -27.40
C LEU A 169 -16.67 -9.13 -28.70
N VAL A 170 -17.58 -10.07 -28.93
CA VAL A 170 -18.48 -10.07 -30.10
C VAL A 170 -19.39 -8.84 -30.08
N GLU A 171 -19.91 -8.48 -28.91
CA GLU A 171 -20.75 -7.30 -28.74
C GLU A 171 -19.96 -6.00 -29.00
N GLN A 172 -18.79 -5.85 -28.38
CA GLN A 172 -17.89 -4.72 -28.62
C GLN A 172 -17.52 -4.60 -30.11
N TYR A 173 -17.26 -5.73 -30.78
CA TYR A 173 -16.98 -5.74 -32.22
C TYR A 173 -18.18 -5.21 -33.02
N LYS A 174 -19.40 -5.65 -32.70
CA LYS A 174 -20.63 -5.19 -33.36
C LYS A 174 -20.83 -3.69 -33.14
N GLU A 175 -20.64 -3.18 -31.92
CA GLU A 175 -20.72 -1.75 -31.61
C GLU A 175 -19.68 -0.93 -32.38
N LEU A 176 -18.42 -1.38 -32.41
CA LEU A 176 -17.35 -0.72 -33.17
C LEU A 176 -17.60 -0.73 -34.68
N LYS A 177 -18.20 -1.79 -35.20
CA LYS A 177 -18.61 -1.91 -36.60
C LYS A 177 -19.73 -0.92 -36.92
N LYS A 178 -20.78 -0.85 -36.08
CA LYS A 178 -21.88 0.12 -36.18
C LYS A 178 -21.37 1.57 -36.16
N ASN A 179 -20.43 1.85 -35.26
CA ASN A 179 -19.85 3.19 -35.10
C ASN A 179 -18.82 3.56 -36.19
N GLY A 180 -18.47 2.65 -37.11
CA GLY A 180 -17.44 2.86 -38.14
C GLY A 180 -16.00 2.94 -37.61
N LYS A 181 -15.77 2.70 -36.31
CA LYS A 181 -14.46 2.86 -35.65
C LYS A 181 -13.62 1.59 -35.63
N LEU A 182 -14.14 0.49 -36.19
CA LEU A 182 -13.52 -0.83 -36.15
C LEU A 182 -12.11 -0.88 -36.74
N LYS A 183 -11.90 -0.32 -37.95
CA LYS A 183 -10.58 -0.33 -38.63
C LYS A 183 -9.51 0.35 -37.76
N LYS A 184 -9.82 1.56 -37.26
CA LYS A 184 -8.95 2.34 -36.36
C LYS A 184 -8.64 1.58 -35.06
N HIS A 185 -9.63 0.86 -34.50
CA HIS A 185 -9.41 0.05 -33.31
C HIS A 185 -8.44 -1.10 -33.57
N ILE A 186 -8.62 -1.83 -34.69
CA ILE A 186 -7.73 -2.93 -35.10
C ILE A 186 -6.31 -2.41 -35.34
N GLU A 187 -6.15 -1.28 -36.04
CA GLU A 187 -4.85 -0.66 -36.28
C GLU A 187 -4.15 -0.28 -34.98
N LYS A 188 -4.86 0.36 -34.03
CA LYS A 188 -4.30 0.69 -32.71
C LYS A 188 -3.90 -0.56 -31.94
N HIS A 189 -4.72 -1.61 -31.98
CA HIS A 189 -4.42 -2.88 -31.35
C HIS A 189 -3.16 -3.51 -31.96
N ARG A 190 -3.06 -3.60 -33.29
CA ARG A 190 -1.88 -4.09 -34.02
C ARG A 190 -0.63 -3.32 -33.63
N LYS A 191 -0.67 -1.98 -33.64
CA LYS A 191 0.45 -1.13 -33.21
C LYS A 191 0.87 -1.43 -31.76
N LYS A 192 -0.09 -1.57 -30.84
CA LYS A 192 0.20 -1.88 -29.43
C LYS A 192 0.83 -3.26 -29.24
N VAL A 193 0.35 -4.27 -29.97
CA VAL A 193 0.92 -5.64 -29.95
C VAL A 193 2.34 -5.63 -30.49
N MET A 194 2.56 -5.03 -31.67
CA MET A 194 3.90 -4.90 -32.26
C MET A 194 4.91 -4.22 -31.33
N LEU A 195 4.50 -3.17 -30.61
CA LEU A 195 5.38 -2.49 -29.65
C LEU A 195 5.70 -3.38 -28.43
N LYS A 196 4.73 -4.15 -27.94
CA LYS A 196 4.95 -5.11 -26.85
C LYS A 196 5.90 -6.22 -27.29
N ASP A 197 5.73 -6.74 -28.49
CA ASP A 197 6.59 -7.79 -29.03
C ASP A 197 8.02 -7.28 -29.21
N LYS A 198 8.19 -6.08 -29.80
CA LYS A 198 9.51 -5.43 -29.87
C LYS A 198 10.17 -5.25 -28.50
N LYS A 199 9.40 -4.88 -27.47
CA LYS A 199 9.91 -4.75 -26.10
C LYS A 199 10.36 -6.11 -25.54
N LYS A 200 9.53 -7.14 -25.67
CA LYS A 200 9.87 -8.52 -25.24
C LYS A 200 11.11 -9.06 -25.95
N MET A 201 11.25 -8.82 -27.26
CA MET A 201 12.43 -9.23 -28.01
C MET A 201 13.70 -8.52 -27.51
N ARG A 202 13.61 -7.23 -27.16
CA ARG A 202 14.74 -6.49 -26.56
C ARG A 202 15.11 -7.04 -25.18
N GLU A 203 14.12 -7.30 -24.32
CA GLU A 203 14.33 -7.90 -22.99
C GLU A 203 14.97 -9.30 -23.11
N HIS A 204 14.47 -10.13 -24.03
CA HIS A 204 15.04 -11.45 -24.30
C HIS A 204 16.50 -11.36 -24.78
N ASN A 205 16.80 -10.48 -25.74
CA ASN A 205 18.16 -10.31 -26.24
C ASN A 205 19.13 -9.75 -25.17
N GLN A 206 18.66 -8.91 -24.25
CA GLN A 206 19.46 -8.41 -23.13
C GLN A 206 19.78 -9.50 -22.10
N ILE A 207 18.84 -10.41 -21.84
CA ILE A 207 19.06 -11.57 -20.96
C ILE A 207 20.13 -12.48 -21.58
N VAL A 208 19.98 -12.82 -22.86
CA VAL A 208 20.92 -13.70 -23.57
C VAL A 208 22.35 -13.11 -23.62
N LEU A 209 22.49 -11.80 -23.79
CA LEU A 209 23.79 -11.12 -23.81
C LEU A 209 24.39 -10.83 -22.43
N GLY A 210 23.60 -10.89 -21.35
CA GLY A 210 24.07 -10.72 -19.97
C GLY A 210 24.43 -12.03 -19.27
N GLU A 211 24.07 -13.17 -19.89
CA GLU A 211 24.45 -14.53 -19.46
C GLU A 211 25.69 -15.06 -20.20
N SER A 212 26.29 -14.26 -21.10
CA SER A 212 27.55 -14.52 -21.81
C SER A 212 28.67 -13.65 -21.27
#